data_AF-A0A963U775-F1
#
_entry.id   AF-A0A963U775-F1
#
_cell.length_a   1.000
_cell.length_b   1.000
_cell.length_c   1.000
_cell.angle_alpha   90.00
_cell.angle_beta   90.00
_cell.angle_gamma   90.00
#
_symmetry.space_group_name_H-M   'P 1'
#
loop_
_entity.id
_entity.type
_entity.pdbx_description
1 polymer ?
#
loop_
_entity_poly.entity_id
_entity_poly.type
_entity_poly.pdbx_seq_one_letter_code
_entity_poly.pdbx_strand_id
1 'polypeptide(L)'
;MQIPSSMPRLKGYRFPRDIIAYAVWTYHRFALSTADVEDLLAERGLIVSREAIRLWVNRFGAHFSACIRRDRPRPNDKWHMVEVVIPINGAKHWLWRAVDANGDTLDILVQTRRNAKAARRFLCKLIAQFGPPRVVITDKLRSYSKPIARQAPSADHRAHKGLYNRIEGSQRPTRRREKIMGRFKSPRQAQRFLAAHDQINTLFKPRRYRLTANSYRHARADAFSLWTDYAREMNA
;
A
#
# COMPACT_ATOMS: atom_id res chain seq x y z
N MET A 1 -13.28 -21.24 -19.45
CA MET A 1 -11.85 -21.59 -19.29
C MET A 1 -11.60 -21.75 -17.80
N GLN A 2 -11.43 -22.98 -17.28
CA GLN A 2 -11.08 -23.18 -15.86
C GLN A 2 -9.74 -22.49 -15.60
N ILE A 3 -9.64 -21.67 -14.55
CA ILE A 3 -8.31 -21.21 -14.08
C ILE A 3 -7.60 -22.49 -13.61
N PRO A 4 -6.52 -22.95 -14.28
CA PRO A 4 -5.81 -24.14 -13.81
C PRO A 4 -5.25 -23.80 -12.43
N SER A 5 -5.75 -24.49 -11.40
CA SER A 5 -5.20 -24.30 -10.07
C SER A 5 -3.99 -25.20 -9.89
N SER A 6 -2.83 -24.58 -9.64
CA SER A 6 -1.56 -25.28 -9.48
C SER A 6 -1.11 -25.37 -8.02
N MET A 7 -1.80 -24.66 -7.12
CA MET A 7 -1.40 -24.57 -5.71
C MET A 7 -2.30 -25.38 -4.78
N PRO A 8 -1.75 -25.99 -3.72
CA PRO A 8 -2.55 -26.71 -2.75
C PRO A 8 -3.49 -25.78 -1.99
N ARG A 9 -4.59 -26.35 -1.50
CA ARG A 9 -5.54 -25.63 -0.62
C ARG A 9 -4.93 -25.38 0.75
N LEU A 10 -5.35 -24.29 1.38
CA LEU A 10 -5.08 -24.04 2.80
C LEU A 10 -6.04 -24.85 3.66
N LYS A 11 -5.57 -25.31 4.82
CA LYS A 11 -6.44 -25.96 5.82
C LYS A 11 -7.61 -25.04 6.17
N GLY A 12 -8.84 -25.54 6.07
CA GLY A 12 -10.06 -24.76 6.35
C GLY A 12 -10.52 -23.83 5.21
N TYR A 13 -9.86 -23.85 4.03
CA TYR A 13 -10.27 -23.06 2.87
C TYR A 13 -10.82 -23.96 1.76
N ARG A 14 -11.96 -23.57 1.18
CA ARG A 14 -12.57 -24.26 0.01
C ARG A 14 -11.76 -24.10 -1.27
N PHE A 15 -11.14 -22.93 -1.44
CA PHE A 15 -10.46 -22.57 -2.68
C PHE A 15 -8.93 -22.67 -2.52
N PRO A 16 -8.24 -23.12 -3.58
CA PRO A 16 -6.79 -23.05 -3.69
C PRO A 16 -6.18 -21.66 -3.47
N ARG A 17 -4.89 -21.63 -3.12
CA ARG A 17 -4.15 -20.39 -2.81
C ARG A 17 -4.13 -19.41 -3.98
N ASP A 18 -4.00 -19.90 -5.21
CA ASP A 18 -3.95 -19.06 -6.42
C ASP A 18 -5.27 -18.33 -6.68
N ILE A 19 -6.43 -18.97 -6.44
CA ILE A 19 -7.74 -18.32 -6.53
C ILE A 19 -7.88 -17.24 -5.45
N ILE A 20 -7.47 -17.54 -4.21
CA ILE A 20 -7.51 -16.56 -3.12
C ILE A 20 -6.56 -15.39 -3.44
N ALA A 21 -5.34 -15.67 -3.87
CA ALA A 21 -4.34 -14.68 -4.24
C ALA A 21 -4.82 -13.81 -5.40
N TYR A 22 -5.49 -14.39 -6.39
CA TYR A 22 -6.12 -13.63 -7.49
C TYR A 22 -7.18 -12.66 -6.96
N ALA A 23 -8.08 -13.10 -6.08
CA ALA A 23 -9.12 -12.24 -5.50
C ALA A 23 -8.53 -11.08 -4.68
N VAL A 24 -7.48 -11.35 -3.90
CA VAL A 24 -6.78 -10.32 -3.12
C VAL A 24 -6.07 -9.33 -4.04
N TRP A 25 -5.40 -9.83 -5.08
CA TRP A 25 -4.73 -9.01 -6.08
C TRP A 25 -5.70 -8.08 -6.80
N THR A 26 -6.80 -8.61 -7.35
CA THR A 26 -7.77 -7.81 -8.10
C THR A 26 -8.39 -6.73 -7.23
N TYR A 27 -8.78 -7.07 -5.98
CA TYR A 27 -9.37 -6.13 -5.04
C TYR A 27 -8.45 -4.95 -4.67
N HIS A 28 -7.15 -5.20 -4.50
CA HIS A 28 -6.20 -4.13 -4.16
C HIS A 28 -5.65 -3.40 -5.38
N ARG A 29 -5.47 -4.09 -6.51
CA ARG A 29 -4.87 -3.53 -7.73
C ARG A 29 -5.85 -2.68 -8.52
N PHE A 30 -7.07 -3.15 -8.64
CA PHE A 30 -8.15 -2.48 -9.35
C PHE A 30 -9.10 -1.86 -8.33
N ALA A 31 -9.83 -0.84 -8.77
CA ALA A 31 -10.67 -0.08 -7.87
C ALA A 31 -12.03 -0.78 -7.67
N LEU A 32 -11.99 -2.08 -7.34
CA LEU A 32 -13.12 -3.00 -7.30
C LEU A 32 -13.71 -3.14 -5.88
N SER A 33 -15.01 -3.32 -5.78
CA SER A 33 -15.69 -3.76 -4.56
C SER A 33 -15.49 -5.27 -4.35
N THR A 34 -15.88 -5.80 -3.19
CA THR A 34 -15.87 -7.26 -2.98
C THR A 34 -16.95 -7.97 -3.80
N ALA A 35 -18.03 -7.28 -4.17
CA ALA A 35 -19.06 -7.80 -5.07
C ALA A 35 -18.53 -7.87 -6.51
N ASP A 36 -17.79 -6.85 -6.97
CA ASP A 36 -17.20 -6.88 -8.32
C ASP A 36 -16.21 -8.05 -8.46
N VAL A 37 -15.46 -8.37 -7.40
CA VAL A 37 -14.55 -9.53 -7.41
C VAL A 37 -15.32 -10.85 -7.36
N GLU A 38 -16.47 -10.90 -6.69
CA GLU A 38 -17.39 -12.04 -6.71
C GLU A 38 -17.90 -12.27 -8.14
N ASP A 39 -18.37 -11.23 -8.83
CA ASP A 39 -18.83 -11.32 -10.22
C ASP A 39 -17.71 -11.79 -11.17
N LEU A 40 -16.49 -11.25 -11.01
CA LEU A 40 -15.32 -11.68 -11.79
C LEU A 40 -14.92 -13.14 -11.56
N LEU A 41 -15.19 -13.69 -10.38
CA LEU A 41 -14.94 -15.09 -10.09
C LEU A 41 -16.10 -15.96 -10.61
N ALA A 42 -17.34 -15.50 -10.48
CA ALA A 42 -18.53 -16.18 -10.98
C ALA A 42 -18.50 -16.37 -12.50
N GLU A 43 -18.06 -15.35 -13.26
CA GLU A 43 -17.83 -15.44 -14.72
C GLU A 43 -16.88 -16.58 -15.10
N ARG A 44 -15.95 -16.94 -14.21
CA ARG A 44 -15.00 -18.03 -14.38
C ARG A 44 -15.46 -19.37 -13.79
N GLY A 45 -16.73 -19.46 -13.38
CA GLY A 45 -17.33 -20.64 -12.77
C GLY A 45 -16.97 -20.86 -11.30
N LEU A 46 -16.42 -19.84 -10.62
CA LEU A 46 -16.04 -19.92 -9.21
C LEU A 46 -17.07 -19.20 -8.33
N ILE A 47 -17.90 -19.99 -7.64
CA ILE A 47 -18.96 -19.46 -6.76
C ILE A 47 -18.38 -19.14 -5.38
N VAL A 48 -18.15 -17.86 -5.11
CA VAL A 48 -17.59 -17.32 -3.87
C VAL A 48 -18.38 -16.09 -3.45
N SER A 49 -18.85 -16.03 -2.20
CA SER A 49 -19.55 -14.85 -1.72
C SER A 49 -18.61 -13.66 -1.50
N ARG A 50 -19.14 -12.43 -1.67
CA ARG A 50 -18.45 -11.18 -1.29
C ARG A 50 -17.88 -11.19 0.13
N GLU A 51 -18.53 -11.88 1.07
CA GLU A 51 -18.07 -11.96 2.46
C GLU A 51 -16.85 -12.87 2.60
N ALA A 52 -16.79 -13.98 1.86
CA ALA A 52 -15.58 -14.80 1.78
C ALA A 52 -14.41 -13.99 1.19
N ILE A 53 -14.64 -13.24 0.11
CA ILE A 53 -13.63 -12.34 -0.48
C ILE A 53 -13.18 -11.29 0.53
N ARG A 54 -14.12 -10.67 1.27
CA ARG A 54 -13.80 -9.70 2.32
C ARG A 54 -12.89 -10.31 3.39
N LEU A 55 -13.17 -11.54 3.83
CA LEU A 55 -12.34 -12.25 4.80
C LEU A 55 -10.95 -12.54 4.23
N TRP A 56 -10.86 -13.00 2.97
CA TRP A 56 -9.58 -13.25 2.30
C TRP A 56 -8.74 -12.00 2.17
N VAL A 57 -9.31 -10.90 1.69
CA VAL A 57 -8.64 -9.59 1.57
C VAL A 57 -8.12 -9.13 2.93
N ASN A 58 -8.95 -9.21 3.99
CA ASN A 58 -8.56 -8.75 5.32
C ASN A 58 -7.42 -9.56 5.91
N ARG A 59 -7.42 -10.87 5.67
CA ARG A 59 -6.43 -11.80 6.19
C ARG A 59 -5.14 -11.75 5.37
N PHE A 60 -5.24 -12.05 4.08
CA PHE A 60 -4.09 -12.24 3.21
C PHE A 60 -3.54 -10.93 2.65
N GLY A 61 -4.30 -9.83 2.66
CA GLY A 61 -3.73 -8.51 2.35
C GLY A 61 -2.58 -8.14 3.28
N ALA A 62 -2.67 -8.50 4.57
CA ALA A 62 -1.58 -8.31 5.53
C ALA A 62 -0.38 -9.24 5.24
N HIS A 63 -0.65 -10.49 4.87
CA HIS A 63 0.37 -11.46 4.43
C HIS A 63 1.19 -10.92 3.25
N PHE A 64 0.52 -10.57 2.15
CA PHE A 64 1.20 -10.02 0.97
C PHE A 64 1.93 -8.72 1.26
N SER A 65 1.36 -7.83 2.09
CA SER A 65 2.05 -6.61 2.53
C SER A 65 3.36 -6.93 3.28
N ALA A 66 3.35 -7.95 4.14
CA ALA A 66 4.54 -8.36 4.89
C ALA A 66 5.62 -8.96 3.98
N CYS A 67 5.26 -9.88 3.06
CA CYS A 67 6.21 -10.44 2.09
C CYS A 67 6.82 -9.34 1.21
N ILE A 68 6.00 -8.44 0.65
CA ILE A 68 6.49 -7.32 -0.17
C ILE A 68 7.45 -6.42 0.63
N ARG A 69 7.15 -6.15 1.91
CA ARG A 69 8.02 -5.33 2.77
C ARG A 69 9.32 -6.05 3.15
N ARG A 70 9.30 -7.37 3.26
CA ARG A 70 10.46 -8.22 3.57
C ARG A 70 11.41 -8.26 2.38
N ASP A 71 10.88 -8.49 1.18
CA ASP A 71 11.67 -8.82 0.00
C ASP A 71 11.99 -7.60 -0.87
N ARG A 72 11.48 -6.42 -0.51
CA ARG A 72 11.81 -5.18 -1.23
C ARG A 72 13.31 -4.85 -1.11
N PRO A 73 13.88 -4.21 -2.14
CA PRO A 73 15.21 -3.62 -2.05
C PRO A 73 15.33 -2.58 -0.93
N ARG A 74 16.57 -2.28 -0.56
CA ARG A 74 16.86 -1.18 0.39
C ARG A 74 16.26 0.13 -0.16
N PRO A 75 15.39 0.82 0.61
CA PRO A 75 14.78 2.05 0.13
C PRO A 75 15.80 3.18 -0.04
N ASN A 76 15.49 4.12 -0.92
CA ASN A 76 16.30 5.30 -1.14
C ASN A 76 16.30 6.23 0.10
N ASP A 77 17.41 6.94 0.33
CA ASP A 77 17.61 7.86 1.47
C ASP A 77 16.94 9.24 1.32
N LYS A 78 16.30 9.50 0.17
CA LYS A 78 15.50 10.70 -0.10
C LYS A 78 14.02 10.38 0.09
N TRP A 79 13.46 10.89 1.18
CA TRP A 79 12.09 10.62 1.58
C TRP A 79 11.16 11.77 1.24
N HIS A 80 9.93 11.41 0.91
CA HIS A 80 8.82 12.29 0.61
C HIS A 80 7.72 11.96 1.61
N MET A 81 7.43 12.89 2.51
CA MET A 81 6.47 12.70 3.60
C MET A 81 5.28 13.65 3.44
N VAL A 82 4.10 13.13 3.73
CA VAL A 82 2.87 13.89 3.65
C VAL A 82 1.84 13.39 4.62
N GLU A 83 0.93 14.28 4.97
CA GLU A 83 -0.30 13.98 5.65
C GLU A 83 -1.48 14.49 4.83
N VAL A 84 -2.51 13.66 4.72
CA VAL A 84 -3.77 14.06 4.11
C VAL A 84 -4.95 13.78 5.01
N VAL A 85 -5.94 14.66 4.95
CA VAL A 85 -7.19 14.44 5.66
C VAL A 85 -7.95 13.28 5.01
N ILE A 86 -8.41 12.34 5.83
CA ILE A 86 -9.31 11.25 5.48
C ILE A 86 -10.50 11.31 6.44
N PRO A 87 -11.70 11.71 5.98
CA PRO A 87 -12.91 11.62 6.80
C PRO A 87 -13.29 10.16 7.01
N ILE A 88 -13.43 9.77 8.28
CA ILE A 88 -13.87 8.43 8.69
C ILE A 88 -15.06 8.60 9.62
N ASN A 89 -16.22 8.12 9.19
CA ASN A 89 -17.49 8.24 9.92
C ASN A 89 -17.77 9.67 10.44
N GLY A 90 -17.63 10.68 9.57
CA GLY A 90 -17.84 12.10 9.91
C GLY A 90 -16.68 12.76 10.67
N ALA A 91 -15.75 12.01 11.25
CA ALA A 91 -14.61 12.54 11.98
C ALA A 91 -13.35 12.68 11.11
N LYS A 92 -12.63 13.79 11.27
CA LYS A 92 -11.36 14.05 10.56
C LYS A 92 -10.26 13.15 11.11
N HIS A 93 -9.64 12.36 10.23
CA HIS A 93 -8.42 11.63 10.50
C HIS A 93 -7.32 12.11 9.54
N TRP A 94 -6.07 11.77 9.85
CA TRP A 94 -4.88 12.15 9.11
C TRP A 94 -4.13 10.90 8.66
N LEU A 95 -3.95 10.77 7.36
CA LEU A 95 -3.13 9.74 6.75
C LEU A 95 -1.71 10.24 6.56
N TRP A 96 -0.79 9.79 7.39
CA TRP A 96 0.63 10.02 7.24
C TRP A 96 1.19 8.98 6.28
N ARG A 97 1.92 9.42 5.26
CA ARG A 97 2.54 8.56 4.26
C ARG A 97 3.97 9.01 4.04
N ALA A 98 4.88 8.05 3.97
CA ALA A 98 6.25 8.26 3.54
C ALA A 98 6.54 7.37 2.33
N VAL A 99 7.08 7.97 1.27
CA VAL A 99 7.56 7.27 0.08
C VAL A 99 8.99 7.70 -0.21
N ASP A 100 9.79 6.82 -0.80
CA ASP A 100 11.17 7.13 -1.16
C ASP A 100 11.27 7.79 -2.56
N ALA A 101 12.49 7.99 -3.05
CA ALA A 101 12.70 8.56 -4.37
C ALA A 101 12.24 7.65 -5.53
N ASN A 102 12.28 6.33 -5.33
CA ASN A 102 11.86 5.32 -6.29
C ASN A 102 10.33 5.15 -6.32
N GLY A 103 9.64 5.70 -5.32
CA GLY A 103 8.18 5.63 -5.17
C GLY A 103 7.73 4.46 -4.32
N ASP A 104 8.66 3.81 -3.64
CA ASP A 104 8.38 2.72 -2.73
C ASP A 104 7.80 3.28 -1.45
N THR A 105 6.69 2.69 -1.00
CA THR A 105 6.03 3.14 0.22
C THR A 105 6.80 2.65 1.42
N LEU A 106 7.44 3.57 2.14
CA LEU A 106 8.19 3.28 3.36
C LEU A 106 7.23 2.88 4.47
N ASP A 107 6.24 3.73 4.75
CA ASP A 107 5.16 3.42 5.69
C ASP A 107 3.91 4.30 5.47
N ILE A 108 2.80 3.83 6.03
CA ILE A 108 1.50 4.49 6.00
C ILE A 108 0.80 4.34 7.36
N LEU A 109 0.35 5.46 7.93
CA LEU A 109 -0.21 5.51 9.28
C LEU A 109 -1.42 6.43 9.36
N VAL A 110 -2.56 5.88 9.78
CA VAL A 110 -3.76 6.64 10.11
C VAL A 110 -3.66 7.13 11.55
N GLN A 111 -3.82 8.43 11.76
CA GLN A 111 -3.81 9.07 13.08
C GLN A 111 -4.99 10.03 13.24
N THR A 112 -5.42 10.25 14.47
CA THR A 112 -6.45 11.27 14.79
C THR A 112 -5.87 12.69 14.88
N ARG A 113 -4.55 12.83 15.06
CA ARG A 113 -3.88 14.10 15.32
C ARG A 113 -2.90 14.48 14.20
N ARG A 114 -2.88 15.77 13.86
CA ARG A 114 -1.88 16.42 13.00
C ARG A 114 -1.05 17.41 13.80
N ASN A 115 -0.05 16.90 14.53
CA ASN A 115 0.82 17.72 15.38
C ASN A 115 2.26 17.18 15.40
N ALA A 116 3.18 17.96 15.98
CA ALA A 116 4.60 17.60 16.03
C ALA A 116 4.88 16.28 16.75
N LYS A 117 4.07 15.90 17.75
CA LYS A 117 4.21 14.60 18.45
C LYS A 117 3.88 13.43 17.52
N ALA A 118 2.82 13.55 16.72
CA ALA A 118 2.45 12.58 15.71
C ALA A 118 3.53 12.47 14.62
N ALA A 119 3.97 13.60 14.07
CA ALA A 119 5.05 13.67 13.08
C ALA A 119 6.35 13.03 13.60
N ARG A 120 6.76 13.36 14.83
CA ARG A 120 7.94 12.77 15.48
C ARG A 120 7.83 11.26 15.58
N ARG A 121 6.70 10.74 16.07
CA ARG A 121 6.50 9.29 16.20
C ARG A 121 6.61 8.58 14.86
N PHE A 122 6.01 9.14 13.81
CA PHE A 122 6.09 8.60 12.46
C PHE A 122 7.52 8.62 11.93
N LEU A 123 8.23 9.74 12.11
CA LEU A 123 9.63 9.89 11.70
C LEU A 123 10.58 8.94 12.44
N CYS A 124 10.47 8.83 13.77
CA CYS A 124 11.31 7.92 14.56
C CYS A 124 11.13 6.46 14.13
N LYS A 125 9.89 6.04 13.82
CA LYS A 125 9.62 4.70 13.30
C LYS A 125 10.36 4.44 11.99
N LEU A 126 10.32 5.40 11.07
CA LEU A 126 11.01 5.29 9.77
C LEU A 126 12.53 5.24 9.95
N ILE A 127 13.10 6.11 10.80
CA ILE A 127 14.55 6.15 11.06
C ILE A 127 15.03 4.86 11.74
N ALA A 128 14.28 4.34 12.71
CA ALA A 128 14.61 3.07 13.36
C ALA A 128 14.63 1.91 12.36
N GLN A 129 13.81 1.97 11.32
CA GLN A 129 13.71 0.90 10.33
C GLN A 129 14.69 1.04 9.15
N PHE A 130 14.97 2.26 8.68
CA PHE A 130 15.73 2.50 7.44
C PHE A 130 17.04 3.26 7.65
N GLY A 131 17.33 3.68 8.88
CA GLY A 131 18.39 4.64 9.18
C GLY A 131 17.99 6.08 8.88
N PRO A 132 18.86 7.05 9.18
CA PRO A 132 18.59 8.46 8.96
C PRO A 132 18.50 8.78 7.45
N PRO A 133 17.53 9.60 7.01
CA PRO A 133 17.47 10.06 5.62
C PRO A 133 18.55 11.10 5.33
N ARG A 134 18.97 11.17 4.08
CA ARG A 134 19.81 12.26 3.57
C ARG A 134 18.99 13.49 3.19
N VAL A 135 17.78 13.28 2.66
CA VAL A 135 16.88 14.36 2.23
C VAL A 135 15.46 14.04 2.68
N VAL A 136 14.78 15.01 3.28
CA VAL A 136 13.36 14.91 3.61
C VAL A 136 12.60 16.01 2.90
N ILE A 137 11.61 15.62 2.08
CA ILE A 137 10.71 16.53 1.40
C ILE A 137 9.35 16.43 2.09
N THR A 138 8.86 17.55 2.59
CA THR A 138 7.52 17.67 3.19
C THR A 138 6.70 18.72 2.44
N ASP A 139 5.42 18.77 2.75
CA ASP A 139 4.64 19.98 2.48
C ASP A 139 5.10 21.15 3.40
N LYS A 140 4.42 22.29 3.32
CA LYS A 140 4.74 23.46 4.16
C LYS A 140 4.24 23.34 5.62
N LEU A 141 3.85 22.15 6.08
CA LEU A 141 3.34 21.99 7.43
C LEU A 141 4.47 22.14 8.47
N ARG A 142 4.38 23.18 9.30
CA ARG A 142 5.34 23.46 10.39
C ARG A 142 5.52 22.32 11.39
N SER A 143 4.60 21.35 11.41
CA SER A 143 4.65 20.22 12.34
C SER A 143 5.84 19.27 12.10
N TYR A 144 6.44 19.28 10.90
CA TYR A 144 7.61 18.46 10.59
C TYR A 144 8.94 19.12 10.95
N SER A 145 9.05 20.45 10.90
CA SER A 145 10.34 21.14 11.00
C SER A 145 11.08 20.79 12.30
N LYS A 146 10.42 20.91 13.45
CA LYS A 146 11.04 20.59 14.76
C LYS A 146 11.37 19.08 14.88
N PRO A 147 10.46 18.13 14.56
CA PRO A 147 10.80 16.72 14.55
C PRO A 147 11.96 16.35 13.64
N ILE A 148 12.01 16.87 12.41
CA ILE A 148 13.10 16.57 11.46
C ILE A 148 14.42 17.10 12.00
N ALA A 149 14.50 18.38 12.38
CA ALA A 149 15.72 18.97 12.92
C ALA A 149 16.27 18.21 14.14
N ARG A 150 15.39 17.64 14.98
CA ARG A 150 15.80 16.89 16.18
C ARG A 150 16.17 15.43 15.89
N GLN A 151 15.48 14.75 14.98
CA GLN A 151 15.66 13.30 14.77
C GLN A 151 16.56 12.97 13.58
N ALA A 152 16.71 13.89 12.63
CA ALA A 152 17.57 13.76 11.45
C ALA A 152 18.28 15.10 11.19
N PRO A 153 19.17 15.57 12.09
CA PRO A 153 19.78 16.89 12.00
C PRO A 153 20.64 17.10 10.74
N SER A 154 21.24 16.02 10.23
CA SER A 154 22.04 16.04 8.99
C SER A 154 21.20 15.97 7.71
N ALA A 155 19.89 15.78 7.82
CA ALA A 155 19.03 15.67 6.65
C ALA A 155 18.73 17.05 6.06
N ASP A 156 18.88 17.17 4.75
CA ASP A 156 18.43 18.35 4.01
C ASP A 156 16.90 18.36 3.94
N HIS A 157 16.28 19.23 4.76
CA HIS A 157 14.83 19.40 4.82
C HIS A 157 14.35 20.44 3.79
N ARG A 158 13.58 19.99 2.81
CA ARG A 158 13.04 20.84 1.74
C ARG A 158 11.52 20.91 1.78
N ALA A 159 10.97 22.12 1.80
CA ALA A 159 9.53 22.38 1.75
C ALA A 159 9.18 23.27 0.53
N HIS A 160 9.38 22.74 -0.69
CA HIS A 160 9.11 23.47 -1.94
C HIS A 160 8.00 22.82 -2.77
N LYS A 161 7.07 23.64 -3.29
CA LYS A 161 5.85 23.20 -4.02
C LYS A 161 6.17 22.34 -5.25
N GLY A 162 7.22 22.66 -6.00
CA GLY A 162 7.62 21.87 -7.19
C GLY A 162 8.10 20.44 -6.89
N LEU A 163 8.56 20.17 -5.66
CA LEU A 163 9.01 18.84 -5.25
C LEU A 163 7.84 17.95 -4.76
N TYR A 164 6.64 18.53 -4.62
CA TYR A 164 5.44 17.91 -4.05
C TYR A 164 4.66 17.04 -5.06
N ASN A 165 4.88 17.20 -6.38
CA ASN A 165 4.17 16.44 -7.41
C ASN A 165 4.23 14.92 -7.21
N ARG A 166 5.37 14.41 -6.71
CA ARG A 166 5.54 12.97 -6.39
C ARG A 166 4.60 12.53 -5.27
N ILE A 167 4.51 13.35 -4.24
CA ILE A 167 3.65 13.11 -3.09
C ILE A 167 2.19 13.10 -3.52
N GLU A 168 1.74 14.10 -4.28
CA GLU A 168 0.37 14.15 -4.79
C GLU A 168 0.02 12.92 -5.63
N GLY A 169 0.92 12.52 -6.53
CA GLY A 169 0.76 11.32 -7.35
C GLY A 169 0.55 10.06 -6.50
N SER A 170 1.28 9.92 -5.39
CA SER A 170 1.17 8.77 -4.49
C SER A 170 -0.19 8.66 -3.78
N GLN A 171 -0.93 9.76 -3.66
CA GLN A 171 -2.23 9.79 -2.99
C GLN A 171 -3.39 9.40 -3.92
N ARG A 172 -3.22 9.56 -5.24
CA ARG A 172 -4.31 9.35 -6.21
C ARG A 172 -4.93 7.94 -6.15
N PRO A 173 -4.16 6.83 -6.04
CA PRO A 173 -4.73 5.50 -5.89
C PRO A 173 -5.61 5.38 -4.65
N THR A 174 -5.12 5.89 -3.51
CA THR A 174 -5.86 5.90 -2.24
C THR A 174 -7.14 6.71 -2.33
N ARG A 175 -7.11 7.90 -2.92
CA ARG A 175 -8.30 8.75 -3.11
C ARG A 175 -9.34 8.07 -4.01
N ARG A 176 -8.90 7.40 -5.08
CA ARG A 176 -9.81 6.64 -5.94
C ARG A 176 -10.52 5.52 -5.16
N ARG A 177 -9.79 4.79 -4.32
CA ARG A 177 -10.37 3.73 -3.48
C ARG A 177 -11.30 4.29 -2.41
N GLU A 178 -10.90 5.35 -1.73
CA GLU A 178 -11.74 6.03 -0.74
C GLU A 178 -13.08 6.44 -1.35
N LYS A 179 -13.08 7.03 -2.56
CA LYS A 179 -14.31 7.47 -3.24
C LYS A 179 -15.21 6.29 -3.62
N ILE A 180 -14.66 5.25 -4.26
CA ILE A 180 -15.45 4.10 -4.72
C ILE A 180 -16.00 3.27 -3.55
N MET A 181 -15.27 3.19 -2.44
CA MET A 181 -15.73 2.47 -1.24
C MET A 181 -16.76 3.25 -0.41
N GLY A 182 -17.16 4.46 -0.84
CA GLY A 182 -18.05 5.31 -0.04
C GLY A 182 -17.42 5.77 1.28
N ARG A 183 -16.10 6.03 1.26
CA ARG A 183 -15.23 6.38 2.40
C ARG A 183 -15.03 5.24 3.40
N PHE A 184 -13.96 5.33 4.18
CA PHE A 184 -13.69 4.38 5.24
C PHE A 184 -14.68 4.52 6.40
N LYS A 185 -15.04 3.39 7.02
CA LYS A 185 -16.02 3.35 8.12
C LYS A 185 -15.37 3.30 9.49
N SER A 186 -14.14 2.76 9.60
CA SER A 186 -13.37 2.79 10.86
C SER A 186 -11.87 3.01 10.63
N PRO A 187 -11.14 3.58 11.62
CA PRO A 187 -9.69 3.79 11.51
C PRO A 187 -8.92 2.49 11.38
N ARG A 188 -9.33 1.43 12.09
CA ARG A 188 -8.71 0.10 12.02
C ARG A 188 -8.89 -0.51 10.63
N GLN A 189 -10.08 -0.40 10.05
CA GLN A 189 -10.34 -0.85 8.69
C GLN A 189 -9.50 -0.08 7.67
N ALA A 190 -9.46 1.26 7.78
CA ALA A 190 -8.66 2.11 6.91
C ALA A 190 -7.18 1.73 6.98
N GLN A 191 -6.61 1.61 8.19
CA GLN A 191 -5.21 1.22 8.38
C GLN A 191 -4.90 -0.14 7.76
N ARG A 192 -5.75 -1.15 8.00
CA ARG A 192 -5.57 -2.49 7.44
C ARG A 192 -5.60 -2.47 5.91
N PHE A 193 -6.58 -1.79 5.33
CA PHE A 193 -6.70 -1.67 3.88
C PHE A 193 -5.49 -0.96 3.28
N LEU A 194 -5.12 0.21 3.82
CA LEU A 194 -4.08 1.08 3.29
C LEU A 194 -2.69 0.43 3.38
N ALA A 195 -2.40 -0.28 4.47
CA ALA A 195 -1.14 -1.01 4.63
C ALA A 195 -0.92 -2.08 3.55
N ALA A 196 -1.97 -2.78 3.13
CA ALA A 196 -1.91 -3.74 2.03
C ALA A 196 -1.95 -3.05 0.67
N HIS A 197 -2.89 -2.14 0.47
CA HIS A 197 -3.14 -1.46 -0.80
C HIS A 197 -1.90 -0.74 -1.33
N ASP A 198 -1.14 -0.08 -0.46
CA ASP A 198 0.06 0.65 -0.87
C ASP A 198 1.18 -0.28 -1.34
N GLN A 199 1.49 -1.32 -0.57
CA GLN A 199 2.56 -2.25 -0.93
C GLN A 199 2.23 -3.00 -2.22
N ILE A 200 0.98 -3.46 -2.36
CA ILE A 200 0.50 -4.13 -3.57
C ILE A 200 0.51 -3.17 -4.77
N ASN A 201 0.13 -1.91 -4.59
CA ASN A 201 0.24 -0.91 -5.65
C ASN A 201 1.69 -0.65 -6.06
N THR A 202 2.61 -0.54 -5.10
CA THR A 202 4.04 -0.37 -5.39
C THR A 202 4.55 -1.51 -6.27
N LEU A 203 4.21 -2.76 -5.95
CA LEU A 203 4.60 -3.93 -6.73
C LEU A 203 3.99 -3.93 -8.16
N PHE A 204 2.69 -3.63 -8.30
CA PHE A 204 1.95 -3.81 -9.56
C PHE A 204 1.67 -2.55 -10.36
N LYS A 205 2.21 -1.39 -9.95
CA LYS A 205 2.15 -0.14 -10.72
C LYS A 205 3.56 0.40 -10.95
N PRO A 206 4.41 -0.35 -11.68
CA PRO A 206 5.69 0.18 -12.11
C PRO A 206 5.44 1.43 -12.96
N ARG A 207 6.36 2.40 -12.86
CA ARG A 207 6.24 3.71 -13.52
C ARG A 207 6.37 3.57 -15.04
N ARG A 208 5.29 3.15 -15.70
CA ARG A 208 5.26 2.84 -17.15
C ARG A 208 5.86 3.94 -18.01
N TYR A 209 5.64 5.21 -17.66
CA TYR A 209 6.18 6.36 -18.41
C TYR A 209 7.71 6.52 -18.32
N ARG A 210 8.40 5.75 -17.47
CA ARG A 210 9.86 5.71 -17.34
C ARG A 210 10.48 4.43 -17.90
N LEU A 211 9.66 3.53 -18.42
CA LEU A 211 10.08 2.20 -18.85
C LEU A 211 9.80 2.04 -20.34
N THR A 212 10.71 1.36 -21.03
CA THR A 212 10.41 0.85 -22.36
C THR A 212 9.28 -0.20 -22.28
N ALA A 213 8.66 -0.52 -23.41
CA ALA A 213 7.63 -1.56 -23.45
C ALA A 213 8.18 -2.92 -22.96
N ASN A 214 9.41 -3.29 -23.33
CA ASN A 214 10.05 -4.53 -22.88
C ASN A 214 10.33 -4.51 -21.38
N SER A 215 10.94 -3.44 -20.86
CA SER A 215 11.20 -3.31 -19.42
C SER A 215 9.91 -3.36 -18.60
N TYR A 216 8.81 -2.77 -19.09
CA TYR A 216 7.51 -2.85 -18.44
C TYR A 216 6.94 -4.28 -18.44
N ARG A 217 7.10 -5.05 -19.53
CA ARG A 217 6.68 -6.45 -19.58
C ARG A 217 7.47 -7.31 -18.59
N HIS A 218 8.79 -7.13 -18.51
CA HIS A 218 9.63 -7.83 -17.54
C HIS A 218 9.23 -7.48 -16.11
N ALA A 219 9.15 -6.19 -15.75
CA ALA A 219 8.73 -5.78 -14.41
C ALA A 219 7.34 -6.33 -14.02
N ARG A 220 6.43 -6.47 -14.99
CA ARG A 220 5.12 -7.10 -14.74
C ARG A 220 5.24 -8.61 -14.53
N ALA A 221 6.09 -9.30 -15.30
CA ALA A 221 6.34 -10.73 -15.12
C ALA A 221 6.97 -11.01 -13.75
N ASP A 222 7.98 -10.23 -13.37
CA ASP A 222 8.66 -10.33 -12.07
C ASP A 222 7.67 -10.12 -10.91
N ALA A 223 6.80 -9.11 -11.03
CA ALA A 223 5.77 -8.86 -10.02
C ALA A 223 4.81 -10.05 -9.84
N PHE A 224 4.44 -10.73 -10.93
CA PHE A 224 3.62 -11.95 -10.84
C PHE A 224 4.40 -13.16 -10.34
N SER A 225 5.70 -13.28 -10.65
CA SER A 225 6.55 -14.32 -10.06
C SER A 225 6.59 -14.19 -8.54
N LEU A 226 6.92 -12.99 -8.04
CA LEU A 226 6.93 -12.69 -6.61
C LEU A 226 5.56 -12.94 -5.97
N TRP A 227 4.47 -12.50 -6.61
CA TRP A 227 3.12 -12.75 -6.12
C TRP A 227 2.78 -14.25 -5.99
N THR A 228 3.25 -15.04 -6.95
CA THR A 228 3.10 -16.50 -6.95
C THR A 228 3.88 -17.11 -5.79
N ASP A 229 5.12 -16.67 -5.56
CA ASP A 229 5.94 -17.12 -4.43
C ASP A 229 5.28 -16.78 -3.09
N TYR A 230 4.82 -15.54 -2.93
CA TYR A 230 4.11 -15.11 -1.71
C TYR A 230 2.81 -15.90 -1.48
N ALA A 231 2.11 -16.31 -2.55
CA ALA A 231 0.93 -17.15 -2.43
C ALA A 231 1.29 -18.57 -1.93
N ARG A 232 2.45 -19.11 -2.31
CA ARG A 232 3.00 -20.38 -1.77
C ARG A 232 3.40 -20.28 -0.30
N GLU A 233 3.62 -19.07 0.22
CA GLU A 233 3.88 -18.85 1.65
C GLU A 233 2.61 -18.63 2.49
N MET A 234 1.42 -18.53 1.87
CA MET A 234 0.17 -18.32 2.62
C MET A 234 -0.09 -19.45 3.63
N ASN A 235 -0.50 -19.09 4.84
CA ASN A 235 -0.83 -20.04 5.91
C ASN A 235 -2.23 -19.81 6.50
N ALA A 236 -2.85 -20.91 6.93
CA ALA A 236 -4.22 -21.00 7.49
C ALA A 236 -4.31 -20.55 8.96
#